data_AF-A0A506QMX0-F1
#
_entry.id   AF-A0A506QMX0-F1
#
_cell.length_a   1.000
_cell.length_b   1.000
_cell.length_c   1.000
_cell.angle_alpha   90.00
_cell.angle_beta   90.00
_cell.angle_gamma   90.00
#
_symmetry.space_group_name_H-M   'P 1'
#
loop_
_entity.id
_entity.type
_entity.pdbx_description
1 polymer ?
#
loop_
_entity_poly.entity_id
_entity_poly.type
_entity_poly.pdbx_seq_one_letter_code
_entity_poly.pdbx_strand_id
1 'polypeptide(L)'
;ADIDSTVDVTLADGSALPASVAMQYLPGKGLDSHKQNIKFWSNAVNKDLNVSLASSPSLTDGNGGNAIPLSVSVNGTALTTTAAVLTYASLFPTGITNGSAIVPLVISQANQQAAITSGKYSGVVSLVVTQATGTPSQ
;
A
#
# COMPACT_ATOMS: atom_id res chain seq x y z
N ALA A 1 -15.91 3.78 29.13
CA ALA A 1 -15.06 4.42 28.11
C ALA A 1 -15.40 3.76 26.80
N ASP A 2 -15.76 4.56 25.80
CA ASP A 2 -16.00 4.05 24.45
C ASP A 2 -14.65 4.08 23.71
N ILE A 3 -14.18 2.89 23.33
CA ILE A 3 -12.93 2.75 22.56
C ILE A 3 -13.34 2.50 21.12
N ASP A 4 -13.07 3.48 20.26
CA ASP A 4 -13.30 3.36 18.83
C ASP A 4 -12.34 2.37 18.20
N SER A 5 -12.79 1.77 17.10
CA SER A 5 -12.01 0.80 16.36
C SER A 5 -10.91 1.51 15.56
N THR A 6 -9.64 1.17 15.78
CA THR A 6 -8.47 1.78 15.13
C THR A 6 -7.74 0.79 14.23
N VAL A 7 -7.07 1.31 13.20
CA VAL A 7 -6.18 0.52 12.33
C VAL A 7 -4.84 1.21 12.22
N ASP A 8 -3.78 0.42 12.21
CA ASP A 8 -2.42 0.87 11.97
C ASP A 8 -1.69 -0.05 10.98
N VAL A 9 -0.60 0.43 10.39
CA VAL A 9 0.22 -0.31 9.45
C VAL A 9 1.69 -0.15 9.82
N THR A 10 2.40 -1.27 9.95
CA THR A 10 3.85 -1.30 10.20
C THR A 10 4.57 -2.10 9.14
N LEU A 11 5.91 -1.99 9.12
CA LEU A 11 6.74 -3.03 8.52
C LEU A 11 6.58 -4.34 9.31
N ALA A 12 7.02 -5.45 8.70
CA ALA A 12 6.91 -6.78 9.29
C ALA A 12 7.69 -6.93 10.63
N ASP A 13 8.72 -6.13 10.83
CA ASP A 13 9.50 -6.05 12.08
C ASP A 13 8.85 -5.17 13.16
N GLY A 14 7.71 -4.53 12.85
CA GLY A 14 6.98 -3.66 13.76
C GLY A 14 7.38 -2.18 13.70
N SER A 15 8.37 -1.79 12.90
CA SER A 15 8.71 -0.38 12.73
C SER A 15 7.66 0.36 11.89
N ALA A 16 7.60 1.69 12.02
CA ALA A 16 6.79 2.52 11.15
C ALA A 16 7.17 2.33 9.66
N LEU A 17 6.21 2.54 8.75
CA LEU A 17 6.52 2.61 7.33
C LEU A 17 7.54 3.73 7.05
N PRO A 18 8.49 3.51 6.14
CA PRO A 18 9.48 4.53 5.82
C PRO A 18 8.81 5.76 5.21
N ALA A 19 9.23 6.95 5.63
CA ALA A 19 8.71 8.22 5.11
C ALA A 19 9.07 8.47 3.63
N SER A 20 10.08 7.76 3.10
CA SER A 20 10.48 7.86 1.70
C SER A 20 11.03 6.53 1.20
N VAL A 21 10.86 6.30 -0.10
CA VAL A 21 11.32 5.11 -0.81
C VAL A 21 11.99 5.58 -2.10
N ALA A 22 13.17 5.03 -2.40
CA ALA A 22 13.84 5.24 -3.67
C ALA A 22 13.59 4.04 -4.60
N MET A 23 13.17 4.31 -5.84
CA MET A 23 13.03 3.29 -6.88
C MET A 23 14.24 3.35 -7.81
N GLN A 24 14.92 2.22 -7.99
CA GLN A 24 16.10 2.14 -8.86
C GLN A 24 15.69 2.17 -10.33
N TYR A 25 16.25 3.09 -11.11
CA TYR A 25 16.13 3.05 -12.57
C TYR A 25 17.09 2.01 -13.15
N LEU A 26 16.56 1.12 -14.00
CA LEU A 26 17.29 0.11 -14.76
C LEU A 26 17.22 0.49 -16.25
N PRO A 27 18.34 0.89 -16.89
CA PRO A 27 18.35 1.24 -18.29
C PRO A 27 17.74 0.16 -19.19
N GLY A 28 16.78 0.55 -20.05
CA GLY A 28 16.07 -0.36 -20.94
C GLY A 28 14.95 -1.18 -20.30
N LYS A 29 14.75 -1.11 -18.97
CA LYS A 29 13.64 -1.76 -18.26
C LYS A 29 12.69 -0.77 -17.58
N GLY A 30 13.17 0.40 -17.16
CA GLY A 30 12.37 1.38 -16.42
C GLY A 30 12.70 1.37 -14.93
N LEU A 31 11.75 1.70 -14.07
CA LEU A 31 11.95 1.68 -12.62
C LEU A 31 11.70 0.27 -12.08
N ASP A 32 12.66 -0.25 -11.31
CA ASP A 32 12.48 -1.49 -10.57
C ASP A 32 11.40 -1.31 -9.49
N SER A 33 10.66 -2.38 -9.24
CA SER A 33 9.55 -2.33 -8.29
C SER A 33 10.07 -2.28 -6.86
N HIS A 34 9.52 -1.38 -6.05
CA HIS A 34 9.74 -1.40 -4.61
C HIS A 34 8.83 -2.44 -3.97
N LYS A 35 9.40 -3.27 -3.09
CA LYS A 35 8.66 -4.30 -2.35
C LYS A 35 9.03 -4.22 -0.88
N GLN A 36 8.02 -4.21 -0.02
CA GLN A 36 8.21 -4.28 1.42
C GLN A 36 7.14 -5.14 2.07
N ASN A 37 7.53 -5.82 3.13
CA ASN A 37 6.63 -6.65 3.91
C ASN A 37 6.02 -5.80 5.02
N ILE A 38 4.69 -5.77 5.08
CA ILE A 38 3.92 -5.00 6.06
C ILE A 38 3.02 -5.89 6.91
N LYS A 39 2.53 -5.33 8.01
CA LYS A 39 1.45 -5.90 8.83
C LYS A 39 0.40 -4.82 9.09
N PHE A 40 -0.85 -5.24 9.12
CA PHE A 40 -1.96 -4.44 9.61
C PHE A 40 -2.20 -4.77 11.07
N TRP A 41 -2.59 -3.76 11.84
CA TRP A 41 -2.98 -3.89 13.22
C TRP A 41 -4.38 -3.35 13.40
N SER A 42 -5.24 -4.09 14.10
CA SER A 42 -6.61 -3.64 14.41
C SER A 42 -7.01 -4.12 15.79
N ASN A 43 -7.66 -3.24 16.55
CA ASN A 43 -8.29 -3.60 17.82
C ASN A 43 -9.67 -4.27 17.63
N ALA A 44 -10.18 -4.38 16.41
CA ALA A 44 -11.37 -5.14 16.10
C ALA A 44 -11.03 -6.58 15.74
N VAL A 45 -11.82 -7.52 16.25
CA VAL A 45 -11.55 -8.97 16.15
C VAL A 45 -12.39 -9.68 15.10
N ASN A 46 -13.17 -8.94 14.31
CA ASN A 46 -14.12 -9.48 13.34
C ASN A 46 -14.52 -8.46 12.25
N LYS A 47 -13.61 -7.54 11.90
CA LYS A 47 -13.87 -6.49 10.92
C LYS A 47 -12.90 -6.59 9.77
N ASP A 48 -13.45 -6.69 8.56
CA ASP A 48 -12.68 -6.60 7.33
C ASP A 48 -12.00 -5.23 7.24
N LEU A 49 -10.91 -5.14 6.48
CA LEU A 49 -10.25 -3.86 6.19
C LEU A 49 -10.64 -3.38 4.80
N ASN A 50 -10.96 -2.10 4.68
CA ASN A 50 -11.04 -1.40 3.41
C ASN A 50 -9.70 -0.73 3.15
N VAL A 51 -9.10 -1.03 2.00
CA VAL A 51 -7.81 -0.48 1.59
C VAL A 51 -7.94 0.19 0.23
N SER A 52 -7.53 1.47 0.15
CA SER A 52 -7.53 2.24 -1.09
C SER A 52 -6.34 3.19 -1.15
N LEU A 53 -6.23 3.91 -2.26
CA LEU A 53 -5.33 5.04 -2.42
C LEU A 53 -6.13 6.34 -2.32
N ALA A 54 -5.58 7.38 -1.67
CA ALA A 54 -6.25 8.68 -1.60
C ALA A 54 -6.37 9.35 -2.99
N SER A 55 -5.44 9.05 -3.89
CA SER A 55 -5.40 9.51 -5.27
C SER A 55 -4.66 8.50 -6.15
N SER A 56 -4.75 8.65 -7.48
CA SER A 56 -3.91 7.86 -8.39
C SER A 56 -2.46 8.33 -8.30
N PRO A 57 -1.50 7.49 -7.87
CA PRO A 57 -0.13 7.94 -7.63
C PRO A 57 0.67 8.05 -8.93
N SER A 58 1.53 9.06 -8.98
CA SER A 58 2.53 9.24 -10.04
C SER A 58 3.80 9.83 -9.48
N LEU A 59 4.94 9.51 -10.09
CA LEU A 59 6.15 10.31 -9.93
C LEU A 59 6.16 11.40 -10.99
N THR A 60 6.44 12.64 -10.60
CA THR A 60 6.48 13.78 -11.50
C THR A 60 7.85 14.42 -11.46
N ASP A 61 8.34 14.88 -12.61
CA ASP A 61 9.59 15.63 -12.66
C ASP A 61 9.48 17.00 -11.97
N GLY A 62 10.62 17.65 -11.71
CA GLY A 62 10.65 18.95 -11.05
C GLY A 62 9.92 20.08 -11.80
N ASN A 63 9.62 19.89 -13.09
CA ASN A 63 8.93 20.86 -13.93
C ASN A 63 7.43 20.58 -14.06
N GLY A 64 6.93 19.45 -13.53
CA GLY A 64 5.53 19.04 -13.67
C GLY A 64 5.14 18.48 -15.04
N GLY A 65 6.08 18.42 -16.00
CA GLY A 65 5.80 18.13 -17.40
C GLY A 65 5.86 16.65 -17.75
N ASN A 66 6.62 15.86 -16.99
CA ASN A 66 6.75 14.43 -17.19
C ASN A 66 6.21 13.69 -15.97
N ALA A 67 5.23 12.80 -16.18
CA ALA A 67 4.64 11.96 -15.15
C ALA A 67 4.86 10.48 -15.46
N ILE A 68 5.20 9.71 -14.43
CA ILE A 68 5.34 8.26 -14.45
C ILE A 68 4.23 7.71 -13.54
N PRO A 69 3.12 7.20 -14.09
CA PRO A 69 2.06 6.60 -13.28
C PRO A 69 2.57 5.38 -12.51
N LEU A 70 2.13 5.23 -11.26
CA LEU A 70 2.49 4.10 -10.40
C LEU A 70 1.29 3.17 -10.19
N SER A 71 1.59 1.88 -10.06
CA SER A 71 0.67 0.86 -9.56
C SER A 71 1.09 0.44 -8.16
N VAL A 72 0.10 0.28 -7.28
CA VAL A 72 0.29 -0.15 -5.90
C VAL A 72 -0.56 -1.39 -5.66
N SER A 73 0.01 -2.39 -5.00
CA SER A 73 -0.74 -3.58 -4.59
C SER A 73 -0.39 -4.01 -3.18
N VAL A 74 -1.38 -4.50 -2.45
CA VAL A 74 -1.21 -5.14 -1.14
C VAL A 74 -1.68 -6.58 -1.25
N ASN A 75 -0.83 -7.53 -0.83
CA ASN A 75 -1.12 -8.95 -0.88
C ASN A 75 -1.56 -9.46 -2.27
N GLY A 76 -0.99 -8.87 -3.34
CA GLY A 76 -1.37 -9.16 -4.72
C GLY A 76 -2.64 -8.46 -5.21
N THR A 77 -3.41 -7.83 -4.33
CA THR A 77 -4.59 -7.04 -4.69
C THR A 77 -4.16 -5.65 -5.17
N ALA A 78 -4.41 -5.32 -6.44
CA ALA A 78 -4.18 -3.99 -6.97
C ALA A 78 -5.11 -2.97 -6.31
N LEU A 79 -4.53 -1.85 -5.86
CA LEU A 79 -5.26 -0.78 -5.20
C LEU A 79 -5.58 0.36 -6.17
N THR A 80 -6.75 0.95 -5.97
CA THR A 80 -7.20 2.16 -6.66
C THR A 80 -7.77 3.14 -5.65
N THR A 81 -8.38 4.24 -6.10
CA THR A 81 -9.15 5.13 -5.23
C THR A 81 -10.45 4.49 -4.72
N THR A 82 -10.93 3.45 -5.39
CA THR A 82 -12.00 2.59 -4.89
C THR A 82 -11.43 1.57 -3.91
N ALA A 83 -12.06 1.45 -2.74
CA ALA A 83 -11.65 0.53 -1.69
C ALA A 83 -11.77 -0.94 -2.13
N ALA A 84 -10.68 -1.68 -1.92
CA ALA A 84 -10.66 -3.12 -1.95
C ALA A 84 -10.88 -3.65 -0.52
N VAL A 85 -11.63 -4.74 -0.40
CA VAL A 85 -11.87 -5.41 0.89
C VAL A 85 -10.80 -6.48 1.11
N LEU A 86 -10.11 -6.41 2.24
CA LEU A 86 -9.28 -7.49 2.76
C LEU A 86 -10.01 -8.17 3.91
N THR A 87 -10.41 -9.42 3.71
CA THR A 87 -11.24 -10.12 4.69
C THR A 87 -10.45 -10.41 5.96
N TYR A 88 -11.09 -10.22 7.12
CA TYR A 88 -10.47 -10.45 8.42
C TYR A 88 -9.97 -11.90 8.53
N ALA A 89 -10.83 -12.86 8.18
CA ALA A 89 -10.54 -14.29 8.30
C ALA A 89 -9.31 -14.73 7.47
N SER A 90 -9.07 -14.12 6.30
CA SER A 90 -7.88 -14.41 5.49
C SER A 90 -6.63 -13.68 5.97
N LEU A 91 -6.80 -12.48 6.52
CA LEU A 91 -5.70 -11.56 6.78
C LEU A 91 -5.12 -11.73 8.19
N PHE A 92 -5.95 -12.07 9.18
CA PHE A 92 -5.57 -12.17 10.59
C PHE A 92 -5.45 -13.64 11.03
N PRO A 93 -4.23 -14.16 11.19
CA PRO A 93 -4.01 -15.54 11.61
C PRO A 93 -4.30 -15.73 13.09
N THR A 94 -4.63 -16.96 13.48
CA THR A 94 -4.72 -17.35 14.89
C THR A 94 -3.36 -17.21 15.56
N GLY A 95 -3.29 -16.48 16.68
CA GLY A 95 -2.09 -16.39 17.53
C GLY A 95 -1.26 -15.12 17.42
N ILE A 96 -1.62 -14.18 16.52
CA ILE A 96 -1.08 -12.81 16.55
C ILE A 96 -2.17 -11.89 17.08
N THR A 97 -2.08 -11.51 18.35
CA THR A 97 -3.05 -10.59 18.96
C THR A 97 -3.09 -9.29 18.15
N ASN A 98 -4.27 -8.97 17.62
CA ASN A 98 -4.57 -7.74 16.88
C ASN A 98 -3.75 -7.50 15.60
N GLY A 99 -2.95 -8.47 15.14
CA GLY A 99 -2.03 -8.28 14.02
C GLY A 99 -2.28 -9.24 12.87
N SER A 100 -2.17 -8.75 11.64
CA SER A 100 -2.30 -9.59 10.45
C SER A 100 -1.11 -10.53 10.24
N ALA A 101 -1.25 -11.43 9.29
CA ALA A 101 -0.12 -12.08 8.64
C ALA A 101 0.76 -11.01 7.96
N ILE A 102 2.02 -11.36 7.71
CA ILE A 102 2.91 -10.53 6.89
C ILE A 102 2.40 -10.58 5.45
N VAL A 103 2.17 -9.40 4.86
CA VAL A 103 1.73 -9.27 3.47
C VAL A 103 2.64 -8.34 2.68
N PRO A 104 2.86 -8.60 1.38
CA PRO A 104 3.67 -7.73 0.54
C PRO A 104 2.90 -6.46 0.15
N LEU A 105 3.52 -5.30 0.34
CA LEU A 105 3.20 -4.06 -0.35
C LEU A 105 4.18 -3.88 -1.51
N VAL A 106 3.65 -3.68 -2.72
CA VAL A 106 4.44 -3.48 -3.93
C VAL A 106 4.06 -2.16 -4.57
N ILE A 107 5.06 -1.35 -4.93
CA ILE A 107 4.93 -0.11 -5.68
C ILE A 107 5.77 -0.26 -6.96
N SER A 108 5.16 -0.04 -8.12
CA SER A 108 5.78 -0.27 -9.43
C SER A 108 5.32 0.77 -10.44
N GLN A 109 5.97 0.86 -11.61
CA GLN A 109 5.39 1.63 -12.71
C GLN A 109 4.11 0.95 -13.18
N ALA A 110 3.05 1.72 -13.43
CA ALA A 110 1.80 1.17 -13.95
C ALA A 110 1.98 0.61 -15.36
N ASN A 111 2.81 1.29 -16.16
CA ASN A 111 3.21 0.85 -17.49
C ASN A 111 4.73 0.83 -17.53
N GLN A 112 5.34 -0.34 -17.73
CA GLN A 112 6.79 -0.39 -17.92
C GLN A 112 7.17 0.36 -19.20
N GLN A 113 8.00 1.39 -19.03
CA GLN A 113 8.52 2.21 -20.11
C GLN A 113 10.04 2.15 -20.07
N ALA A 114 10.62 1.61 -21.15
CA ALA A 114 12.08 1.46 -21.28
C ALA A 114 12.79 2.82 -21.39
N ALA A 115 12.10 3.85 -21.89
CA ALA A 115 12.61 5.20 -22.02
C ALA A 115 11.87 6.13 -21.06
N ILE A 116 12.61 6.66 -20.08
CA ILE A 116 12.15 7.69 -19.15
C ILE A 116 13.04 8.91 -19.39
N THR A 117 12.44 10.09 -19.58
CA THR A 117 13.19 11.34 -19.73
C THR A 117 14.09 11.53 -18.51
N SER A 118 15.39 11.81 -18.72
CA SER A 118 16.34 11.98 -17.62
C SER A 118 15.90 13.11 -16.70
N GLY A 119 15.86 12.86 -15.40
CA GLY A 119 15.45 13.83 -14.42
C GLY A 119 15.30 13.22 -13.04
N LYS A 120 15.07 14.07 -12.04
CA LYS A 120 14.63 13.64 -10.71
C LYS A 120 13.10 13.65 -10.70
N TYR A 121 12.53 12.54 -10.28
CA TYR A 121 11.08 12.40 -10.13
C TYR A 121 10.75 12.15 -8.66
N SER A 122 9.65 12.74 -8.21
CA SER A 122 9.11 12.50 -6.86
C SER A 122 7.59 12.45 -6.91
N GLY A 123 7.00 11.79 -5.94
CA GLY A 123 5.56 11.61 -5.85
C GLY A 123 5.19 11.04 -4.49
N VAL A 124 3.89 11.01 -4.20
CA VAL A 124 3.38 10.49 -2.93
C VAL A 124 2.42 9.35 -3.23
N VAL A 125 2.60 8.25 -2.50
CA VAL A 125 1.62 7.16 -2.41
C VAL A 125 0.92 7.30 -1.07
N SER A 126 -0.36 7.68 -1.10
CA SER A 126 -1.17 7.84 0.11
C SER A 126 -2.09 6.64 0.27
N LEU A 127 -1.71 5.70 1.14
CA LEU A 127 -2.53 4.55 1.50
C LEU A 127 -3.62 4.98 2.49
N VAL A 128 -4.87 4.62 2.20
CA VAL A 128 -6.01 4.82 3.11
C VAL A 128 -6.46 3.44 3.59
N VAL A 129 -6.52 3.27 4.90
CA VAL A 129 -6.94 2.02 5.54
C VAL A 129 -8.01 2.34 6.56
N THR A 130 -9.16 1.68 6.45
CA THR A 130 -10.25 1.79 7.41
C THR A 130 -10.82 0.42 7.74
N GLN A 131 -11.55 0.32 8.85
CA GLN A 131 -12.34 -0.86 9.13
C GLN A 131 -13.66 -0.81 8.36
N ALA A 132 -14.12 -1.95 7.85
CA ALA A 132 -15.43 -2.05 7.24
C ALA A 132 -16.53 -1.83 8.29
N THR A 133 -17.56 -1.05 7.93
CA THR A 133 -18.65 -0.65 8.84
C THR A 133 -19.81 -1.66 8.93
N GLY A 134 -19.66 -2.88 8.37
CA GLY A 134 -20.67 -3.94 8.34
C GLY A 134 -20.31 -5.19 9.17
N THR A 135 -21.26 -6.12 9.29
CA THR A 135 -21.03 -7.50 9.76
C THR A 135 -20.05 -8.18 8.79
N PRO A 136 -19.03 -8.93 9.26
CA PRO A 136 -18.00 -9.51 8.39
C PRO A 136 -18.59 -10.32 7.24
N SER A 137 -17.95 -10.24 6.07
CA SER A 137 -18.25 -11.17 4.98
C SER A 137 -17.89 -12.59 5.43
N GLN A 138 -18.87 -13.49 5.43
CA GLN A 138 -18.70 -14.90 5.81
C GLN A 138 -18.10 -15.73 4.67
#